data_AF-A0AAW6I7I2-F1
#
_entry.id   AF-A0AAW6I7I2-F1
#
_cell.length_a   1.000
_cell.length_b   1.000
_cell.length_c   1.000
_cell.angle_alpha   90.00
_cell.angle_beta   90.00
_cell.angle_gamma   90.00
#
_symmetry.space_group_name_H-M   'P 1'
#
loop_
_entity.id
_entity.type
_entity.pdbx_description
1 polymer ?
#
loop_
_entity_poly.entity_id
_entity_poly.type
_entity_poly.pdbx_seq_one_letter_code
_entity_poly.pdbx_strand_id
1 'polypeptide(L)'
;MLSRIHLNGCLLGDRAAASLMRMMVGEGEVRAYREAAPLAGEYGYYYEPLLKEWIAFDNRGGTCWVETYKHEKGAKEALCDGDELFVD
;
A
#
# COMPACT_ATOMS: atom_id res chain seq x y z
N MET A 1 -6.05 -25.68 21.28
CA MET A 1 -5.94 -24.43 22.05
C MET A 1 -4.82 -23.62 21.41
N LEU A 2 -5.14 -22.70 20.49
CA LEU A 2 -4.14 -21.86 19.84
C LEU A 2 -3.63 -20.85 20.88
N SER A 3 -2.36 -20.98 21.25
CA SER A 3 -1.67 -20.08 22.16
C SER A 3 -1.79 -18.65 21.65
N ARG A 4 -2.33 -17.74 22.48
CA ARG A 4 -2.37 -16.30 22.23
C ARG A 4 -0.95 -15.81 21.93
N ILE A 5 -0.66 -15.52 20.68
CA ILE A 5 0.57 -14.81 20.30
C ILE A 5 0.46 -13.42 20.93
N HIS A 6 1.31 -13.16 21.92
CA HIS A 6 1.45 -11.83 22.49
C HIS A 6 2.28 -10.97 21.52
N LEU A 7 1.60 -10.14 20.73
CA LEU A 7 2.18 -9.20 19.78
C LEU A 7 2.79 -7.97 20.48
N ASN A 8 3.50 -8.18 21.60
CA ASN A 8 4.08 -7.10 22.39
C ASN A 8 5.11 -6.33 21.55
N GLY A 9 4.84 -5.04 21.30
CA GLY A 9 5.68 -4.17 20.49
C GLY A 9 5.32 -4.12 19.00
N CYS A 10 4.40 -4.96 18.52
CA CYS A 10 3.87 -4.82 17.17
C CYS A 10 2.84 -3.68 17.13
N LEU A 11 2.95 -2.83 16.11
CA LEU A 11 1.87 -1.92 15.76
C LEU A 11 0.73 -2.75 15.14
N LEU A 12 -0.52 -2.44 15.50
CA LEU A 12 -1.72 -3.09 14.97
C LEU A 12 -2.67 -2.04 14.40
N GLY A 13 -3.49 -2.46 13.43
CA GLY A 13 -4.49 -1.61 12.78
C GLY A 13 -3.86 -0.33 12.21
N ASP A 14 -4.51 0.80 12.44
CA ASP A 14 -4.15 2.12 11.90
C ASP A 14 -2.71 2.53 12.22
N ARG A 15 -2.17 2.09 13.37
CA ARG A 15 -0.78 2.39 13.74
C ARG A 15 0.22 1.63 12.86
N ALA A 16 -0.10 0.40 12.48
CA ALA A 16 0.73 -0.40 11.58
C ALA A 16 0.68 0.19 10.17
N ALA A 17 -0.53 0.53 9.71
CA ALA A 17 -0.76 1.22 8.44
C ALA A 17 0.04 2.52 8.34
N ALA A 18 -0.11 3.43 9.32
CA ALA A 18 0.62 4.69 9.33
C ALA A 18 2.15 4.51 9.32
N SER A 19 2.66 3.47 10.01
CA SER A 19 4.09 3.15 9.99
C SER A 19 4.54 2.63 8.63
N LEU A 20 3.73 1.80 7.96
CA LEU A 20 4.00 1.31 6.61
C LEU A 20 4.03 2.46 5.61
N MET A 21 3.02 3.34 5.62
CA MET A 21 2.96 4.49 4.71
C MET A 21 4.16 5.43 4.88
N ARG A 22 4.61 5.67 6.12
CA ARG A 22 5.83 6.47 6.37
C ARG A 22 7.10 5.83 5.79
N MET A 23 7.22 4.51 5.85
CA MET A 23 8.34 3.80 5.22
C MET A 23 8.26 3.90 3.69
N MET A 24 7.05 3.75 3.13
CA MET A 24 6.80 3.85 1.69
C MET A 24 7.19 5.22 1.12
N VAL A 25 6.81 6.32 1.81
CA VAL A 25 7.20 7.69 1.44
C VAL A 25 8.71 7.89 1.52
N GLY A 26 9.37 7.40 2.58
CA GLY A 26 10.82 7.53 2.75
C GLY A 26 11.65 6.72 1.73
N GLU A 27 11.10 5.61 1.22
CA GLU A 27 11.72 4.81 0.16
C GLU A 27 11.29 5.25 -1.26
N GLY A 28 10.45 6.27 -1.37
CA GLY A 28 9.94 6.81 -2.63
C GLY A 28 11.03 7.21 -3.63
N GLU A 29 12.12 7.81 -3.15
CA GLU A 29 13.27 8.18 -3.97
C GLU A 29 14.11 6.98 -4.44
N VAL A 30 14.04 5.85 -3.71
CA VAL A 30 14.87 4.65 -3.99
C VAL A 30 14.13 3.66 -4.89
N ARG A 31 12.79 3.58 -4.82
CA ARG A 31 11.99 2.54 -5.48
C ARG A 31 11.29 2.96 -6.78
N ALA A 32 11.65 4.10 -7.37
CA ALA A 32 11.00 4.64 -8.57
C ALA A 32 9.46 4.72 -8.43
N TYR A 33 9.01 5.28 -7.30
CA TYR A 33 7.59 5.46 -7.00
C TYR A 33 6.86 6.23 -8.10
N ARG A 34 5.72 5.70 -8.55
CA ARG A 34 4.82 6.37 -9.48
C ARG A 34 3.51 6.67 -8.76
N GLU A 35 3.50 7.81 -8.10
CA GLU A 35 2.31 8.33 -7.42
C GLU A 35 1.50 9.20 -8.38
N ALA A 36 0.18 9.26 -8.17
CA ALA A 36 -0.65 10.31 -8.75
C ALA A 36 -0.62 11.51 -7.80
N ALA A 37 0.14 12.55 -8.12
CA ALA A 37 0.00 13.84 -7.44
C ALA A 37 -1.45 14.33 -7.62
N PRO A 38 -2.15 14.81 -6.56
CA PRO A 38 -1.65 15.32 -5.27
C PRO A 38 -1.66 14.32 -4.10
N LEU A 39 -1.90 13.02 -4.32
CA LEU A 39 -2.16 12.02 -3.26
C LEU A 39 -0.91 11.18 -2.93
N ALA A 40 0.26 11.82 -3.06
CA ALA A 40 1.57 11.27 -2.75
C ALA A 40 1.60 10.70 -1.31
N GLY A 41 1.95 9.42 -1.17
CA GLY A 41 1.96 8.72 0.11
C GLY A 41 0.59 8.26 0.65
N GLU A 42 -0.52 8.43 -0.08
CA GLU A 42 -1.84 7.89 0.31
C GLU A 42 -2.25 6.65 -0.50
N TYR A 43 -1.82 6.56 -1.76
CA TYR A 43 -1.92 5.36 -2.59
C TYR A 43 -0.88 5.39 -3.70
N GLY A 44 -0.59 4.24 -4.29
CA GLY A 44 0.39 4.16 -5.37
C GLY A 44 0.79 2.73 -5.67
N TYR A 45 1.76 2.60 -6.56
CA TYR A 45 2.32 1.30 -6.92
C TYR A 45 3.81 1.38 -7.20
N TYR A 46 4.51 0.27 -6.93
CA TYR A 46 5.95 0.12 -7.22
C TYR A 46 6.28 -1.33 -7.53
N TYR A 47 7.43 -1.56 -8.16
CA TYR A 47 7.95 -2.91 -8.40
C TYR A 47 8.87 -3.35 -7.26
N GLU A 48 8.66 -4.56 -6.71
CA GLU A 48 9.52 -5.17 -5.69
C GLU A 48 10.41 -6.24 -6.34
N PRO A 49 11.71 -5.96 -6.57
CA PRO A 49 12.61 -6.88 -7.27
C PRO A 49 12.77 -8.24 -6.60
N LEU A 50 12.68 -8.32 -5.26
CA LEU A 50 12.83 -9.58 -4.53
C LEU A 50 11.65 -10.52 -4.77
N LEU A 51 10.44 -9.96 -4.87
CA LEU A 51 9.22 -10.72 -5.15
C LEU A 51 9.00 -10.91 -6.65
N LYS A 52 9.65 -10.08 -7.48
CA LYS A 52 9.40 -9.96 -8.92
C LYS A 52 7.94 -9.64 -9.24
N GLU A 53 7.32 -8.85 -8.38
CA GLU A 53 5.92 -8.46 -8.46
C GLU A 53 5.77 -6.95 -8.33
N TRP A 54 4.65 -6.44 -8.84
CA TRP A 54 4.18 -5.10 -8.61
C TRP A 54 3.33 -5.08 -7.35
N ILE A 55 3.56 -4.11 -6.48
CA ILE A 55 2.79 -3.91 -5.26
C ILE A 55 1.96 -2.64 -5.45
N ALA A 56 0.65 -2.74 -5.27
CA ALA A 56 -0.25 -1.61 -5.18
C ALA A 56 -0.72 -1.45 -3.74
N PHE A 57 -0.96 -0.22 -3.32
CA PHE A 57 -1.48 0.10 -2.00
C PHE A 57 -2.43 1.29 -2.08
N ASP A 58 -3.43 1.30 -1.21
CA ASP A 58 -4.42 2.37 -1.11
C ASP A 58 -4.85 2.52 0.35
N ASN A 59 -4.74 3.74 0.87
CA ASN A 59 -5.15 4.10 2.22
C ASN A 59 -6.19 5.24 2.24
N ARG A 60 -6.74 5.63 1.07
CA ARG A 60 -7.73 6.71 0.95
C ARG A 60 -9.02 6.41 1.73
N GLY A 61 -9.40 5.14 1.82
CA GLY A 61 -10.61 4.67 2.54
C GLY A 61 -10.44 4.50 4.06
N GLY A 62 -9.32 4.92 4.66
CA GLY A 62 -9.04 4.73 6.09
C GLY A 62 -8.72 3.28 6.50
N THR A 63 -8.78 2.35 5.55
CA THR A 63 -8.25 0.99 5.70
C THR A 63 -7.07 0.83 4.76
N CYS A 64 -5.93 0.41 5.30
CA CYS A 64 -4.74 0.15 4.50
C CYS A 64 -4.94 -1.13 3.69
N TRP A 65 -5.10 -0.97 2.38
CA TRP A 65 -5.13 -2.05 1.40
C TRP A 65 -3.77 -2.16 0.72
N VAL A 66 -3.29 -3.39 0.55
CA VAL A 66 -2.03 -3.73 -0.13
C VAL A 66 -2.21 -5.04 -0.86
N GLU A 67 -1.86 -5.09 -2.14
CA GLU A 67 -1.99 -6.29 -2.97
C GLU A 67 -0.85 -6.41 -3.99
N THR A 68 -0.56 -7.63 -4.44
CA THR A 68 0.52 -7.91 -5.39
C THR A 68 0.01 -8.36 -6.75
N TYR A 69 0.74 -7.98 -7.80
CA TYR A 69 0.37 -8.17 -9.18
C TYR A 69 1.57 -8.64 -10.00
N LYS A 70 1.33 -9.54 -10.96
CA LYS A 70 2.38 -10.02 -11.88
C LYS A 70 2.79 -8.96 -12.91
N HIS A 71 1.92 -7.98 -13.18
CA HIS A 71 2.10 -7.00 -14.25
C HIS A 71 1.79 -5.59 -13.77
N GLU A 72 2.54 -4.58 -14.25
CA GLU A 72 2.35 -3.16 -13.92
C GLU A 72 0.91 -2.72 -14.16
N LYS A 73 0.35 -3.16 -15.30
CA LYS A 73 -1.01 -2.84 -15.71
C LYS A 73 -2.04 -3.22 -14.64
N GLY A 74 -1.92 -4.41 -14.04
CA GLY A 74 -2.87 -4.88 -13.01
C GLY A 74 -2.78 -4.07 -11.72
N ALA A 75 -1.56 -3.74 -11.28
CA ALA A 75 -1.36 -2.86 -10.12
C ALA A 75 -1.93 -1.47 -10.34
N LYS A 76 -1.84 -0.95 -11.57
CA LYS A 76 -2.40 0.35 -11.92
C LYS A 76 -3.93 0.33 -12.01
N GLU A 77 -4.51 -0.67 -12.67
CA GLU A 77 -5.97 -0.82 -12.80
C GLU A 77 -6.66 -0.93 -11.44
N ALA A 78 -6.06 -1.66 -10.48
CA ALA A 78 -6.60 -1.79 -9.14
C ALA A 78 -6.74 -0.46 -8.37
N LEU A 79 -5.92 0.54 -8.72
CA LEU A 79 -6.00 1.89 -8.12
C LEU A 79 -6.98 2.81 -8.86
N CYS A 80 -7.23 2.54 -10.15
CA CYS A 80 -8.16 3.30 -10.98
C CYS A 80 -9.62 2.95 -10.68
N ASP A 81 -9.93 1.69 -10.35
CA ASP A 81 -11.29 1.28 -9.95
C ASP A 81 -11.70 1.92 -8.60
N GLY A 82 -10.73 2.43 -7.82
CA GLY A 82 -10.98 3.17 -6.59
C GLY A 82 -11.57 4.57 -6.78
N ASP A 83 -11.46 5.17 -7.97
CA ASP A 83 -12.05 6.48 -8.26
C ASP A 83 -13.59 6.40 -8.41
N GLU A 84 -14.17 5.21 -8.68
CA GLU A 84 -15.62 4.99 -8.70
C GLU A 84 -16.21 4.63 -7.32
N LEU A 85 -15.39 4.39 -6.30
CA LEU A 85 -15.84 4.08 -4.93
C LEU A 85 -16.19 5.32 -4.09
N PHE A 86 -16.01 6.52 -4.64
CA PHE A 86 -16.37 7.80 -4.04
C PHE A 86 -17.23 8.63 -5.01
N VAL A 87 -18.36 8.07 -5.43
CA VAL A 87 -19.46 8.86 -6.01
C VAL A 87 -20.52 8.98 -4.92
N ASP A 88 -20.77 10.21 -4.45
CA ASP A 88 -21.83 10.59 -3.49
C ASP A 88 -23.22 10.09 -3.94
#